data_AF-A0A1D8G7V9-F1
#
_entry.id   AF-A0A1D8G7V9-F1
#
_cell.length_a   1.000
_cell.length_b   1.000
_cell.length_c   1.000
_cell.angle_alpha   90.00
_cell.angle_beta   90.00
_cell.angle_gamma   90.00
#
_symmetry.space_group_name_H-M   'P 1'
#
loop_
_entity.id
_entity.type
_entity.pdbx_description
1 polymer ?
#
loop_
_entity_poly.entity_id
_entity_poly.type
_entity_poly.pdbx_seq_one_letter_code
_entity_poly.pdbx_strand_id
1 'polypeptide(L)'
;MDPVLIPTLVAAIVVVFLVAATVRIVPQARRYNVERFGRYRRTLQPGLNFVVPVADRVNTKLDVREQVYSSQPKPVITEDNLVVNIDTVLYYQITDPRAAAYEVADYLQAIDQLTVTTLRNVIGSMDLEETLTSREEINARLRAVLDDATGKWGIRVNRVEIKAIDPPHTIKEAMEKQMRAERDKRAAILHAEGERQAKILTAEGTKQKDILEAQGTQQAMILRADGEAKAVERVFQAVHRNNADPKILAYKYLETLPHLAKSDNNTFWVIPGELTEAVRAVTHAFGDQSAMGLPRSAAARPEESAAEAENDAPDGDAAAELEPGTPLSLDAAAAADEVAKRAAAVVSDAKAEAEAARASQAPPDRGQTSGG
;
A
#
# COMPACT_ATOMS: atom_id res chain seq x y z
N MET A 1 -55.90 -1.56 -78.44
CA MET A 1 -55.80 -1.75 -76.97
C MET A 1 -57.19 -1.52 -76.42
N ASP A 2 -57.72 -2.45 -75.64
CA ASP A 2 -59.10 -2.32 -75.15
C ASP A 2 -59.22 -1.17 -74.15
N PRO A 3 -60.28 -0.34 -74.22
CA PRO A 3 -60.43 0.82 -73.33
C PRO A 3 -60.57 0.44 -71.85
N VAL A 4 -60.78 -0.84 -71.55
CA VAL A 4 -60.92 -1.40 -70.19
C VAL A 4 -59.57 -1.85 -69.59
N LEU A 5 -58.55 -2.13 -70.43
CA LEU A 5 -57.23 -2.61 -69.94
C LEU A 5 -56.46 -1.52 -69.17
N ILE A 6 -56.55 -0.26 -69.62
CA ILE A 6 -55.86 0.86 -68.97
C ILE A 6 -56.41 1.12 -67.56
N PRO A 7 -57.73 1.31 -67.32
CA PRO A 7 -58.25 1.55 -65.97
C PRO A 7 -58.10 0.34 -65.04
N THR A 8 -58.15 -0.90 -65.53
CA THR A 8 -57.90 -2.08 -64.69
C THR A 8 -56.43 -2.20 -64.26
N LEU A 9 -55.48 -1.89 -65.15
CA LEU A 9 -54.06 -1.81 -64.81
C LEU A 9 -53.79 -0.73 -63.75
N VAL A 10 -54.38 0.47 -63.92
CA VAL A 10 -54.25 1.57 -62.94
C VAL A 10 -54.85 1.18 -61.58
N ALA A 11 -56.04 0.56 -61.57
CA ALA A 11 -56.66 0.08 -60.33
C ALA A 11 -55.79 -0.97 -59.61
N ALA A 12 -55.21 -1.92 -60.35
CA ALA A 12 -54.30 -2.92 -59.78
C ALA A 12 -53.05 -2.28 -59.17
N ILE A 13 -52.43 -1.31 -59.86
CA ILE A 13 -51.27 -0.55 -59.34
C ILE A 13 -51.64 0.22 -58.06
N VAL A 14 -52.80 0.87 -58.03
CA VAL A 14 -53.29 1.58 -56.83
C VAL A 14 -53.53 0.63 -55.66
N VAL A 15 -54.11 -0.55 -55.89
CA VAL A 15 -54.30 -1.57 -54.83
C VAL A 15 -52.95 -2.07 -54.31
N VAL A 16 -51.99 -2.40 -55.19
CA VAL A 16 -50.63 -2.83 -54.79
C VAL A 16 -49.92 -1.73 -53.99
N PHE A 17 -50.04 -0.46 -54.42
CA PHE A 17 -49.47 0.68 -53.71
C PHE A 17 -50.10 0.87 -52.32
N LEU A 18 -51.43 0.74 -52.19
CA LEU A 18 -52.11 0.82 -50.89
C LEU A 18 -51.70 -0.33 -49.95
N VAL A 19 -51.58 -1.56 -50.45
CA VAL A 19 -51.10 -2.70 -49.65
C VAL A 19 -49.65 -2.49 -49.21
N ALA A 20 -48.76 -2.05 -50.11
CA ALA A 20 -47.37 -1.74 -49.77
C ALA A 20 -47.26 -0.59 -48.74
N ALA A 21 -48.05 0.48 -48.91
CA ALA A 21 -48.11 1.60 -47.98
C ALA A 21 -48.75 1.26 -46.63
N THR A 22 -49.52 0.16 -46.54
CA THR A 22 -50.09 -0.34 -45.28
C THR A 22 -49.03 -0.96 -44.37
N VAL A 23 -47.96 -1.53 -44.94
CA VAL A 23 -46.93 -2.28 -44.21
C VAL A 23 -45.74 -1.39 -43.86
N ARG A 24 -45.59 -1.05 -42.57
CA ARG A 24 -44.49 -0.22 -42.07
C ARG A 24 -43.56 -1.01 -41.16
N ILE A 25 -42.33 -1.22 -41.61
CA ILE A 25 -41.24 -1.75 -40.78
C ILE A 25 -40.65 -0.62 -39.92
N VAL A 26 -40.52 -0.87 -38.61
CA VAL A 26 -39.87 0.02 -37.64
C VAL A 26 -38.54 -0.62 -37.20
N PRO A 27 -37.40 0.10 -37.29
CA PRO A 27 -36.11 -0.42 -36.84
C PRO A 27 -36.08 -0.74 -35.33
N GLN A 28 -35.14 -1.60 -34.93
CA GLN A 28 -34.84 -1.81 -33.53
C GLN A 28 -34.38 -0.51 -32.85
N ALA A 29 -34.66 -0.42 -31.54
CA ALA A 29 -34.39 0.74 -30.69
C ALA A 29 -34.97 2.10 -31.20
N ARG A 30 -35.96 2.08 -32.10
CA ARG A 30 -36.77 3.25 -32.48
C ARG A 30 -38.24 3.05 -32.15
N ARG A 31 -38.98 4.15 -32.08
CA ARG A 31 -40.43 4.20 -31.84
C ARG A 31 -41.05 5.35 -32.63
N TYR A 32 -42.13 5.07 -33.34
CA TYR A 32 -42.78 6.04 -34.24
C TYR A 32 -44.20 6.33 -33.79
N ASN A 33 -44.56 7.60 -33.58
CA ASN A 33 -45.93 7.96 -33.22
C ASN A 33 -46.82 8.05 -34.47
N VAL A 34 -48.03 7.48 -34.35
CA VAL A 34 -49.04 7.51 -35.42
C VAL A 34 -50.25 8.31 -34.98
N GLU A 35 -50.59 9.28 -35.80
CA GLU A 35 -51.79 10.09 -35.70
C GLU A 35 -52.81 9.66 -36.75
N ARG A 36 -54.10 9.72 -36.40
CA ARG A 36 -55.22 9.59 -37.33
C ARG A 36 -55.96 10.92 -37.37
N PHE A 37 -55.99 11.56 -38.55
CA PHE A 37 -56.58 12.89 -38.74
C PHE A 37 -56.11 13.92 -37.68
N GLY A 38 -54.83 13.91 -37.32
CA GLY A 38 -54.22 14.82 -36.34
C GLY A 38 -54.38 14.41 -34.86
N ARG A 39 -55.09 13.32 -34.54
CA ARG A 39 -55.20 12.80 -33.18
C ARG A 39 -54.26 11.61 -32.97
N TYR A 40 -53.47 11.61 -31.91
CA TYR A 40 -52.66 10.44 -31.53
C TYR A 40 -53.52 9.16 -31.45
N ARG A 41 -53.05 8.09 -32.11
CA ARG A 41 -53.72 6.78 -32.16
C ARG A 41 -52.93 5.70 -31.43
N ARG A 42 -51.64 5.56 -31.75
CA ARG A 42 -50.71 4.59 -31.12
C ARG A 42 -49.25 4.87 -31.47
N THR A 43 -48.33 4.48 -30.60
CA THR A 43 -46.90 4.36 -30.92
C THR A 43 -46.62 2.98 -31.52
N LEU A 44 -45.82 2.94 -32.59
CA LEU A 44 -45.37 1.71 -33.24
C LEU A 44 -44.13 1.15 -32.52
N GLN A 45 -44.18 -0.15 -32.21
CA GLN A 45 -43.06 -0.92 -31.65
C GLN A 45 -42.14 -1.41 -32.81
N PRO A 46 -40.91 -1.89 -32.53
CA PRO A 46 -40.01 -2.42 -33.55
C PRO A 46 -40.61 -3.60 -34.32
N GLY A 47 -40.17 -3.80 -35.55
CA GLY A 47 -40.67 -4.85 -36.44
C GLY A 47 -41.85 -4.41 -37.31
N LEU A 48 -42.70 -5.37 -37.66
CA LEU A 48 -43.77 -5.21 -38.67
C LEU A 48 -45.01 -4.55 -38.06
N ASN A 49 -45.42 -3.41 -38.60
CA ASN A 49 -46.62 -2.68 -38.16
C ASN A 49 -47.55 -2.38 -39.34
N PHE A 50 -48.85 -2.54 -39.12
CA PHE A 50 -49.88 -2.14 -40.08
C PHE A 50 -50.43 -0.75 -39.75
N VAL A 51 -50.43 0.16 -40.73
CA VAL A 51 -51.00 1.51 -40.65
C VAL A 51 -51.98 1.71 -41.80
N VAL A 52 -53.09 2.42 -41.61
CA VAL A 52 -54.04 2.64 -42.70
C VAL A 52 -53.53 3.78 -43.58
N PRO A 53 -53.14 3.55 -44.86
CA PRO A 53 -52.66 4.62 -45.72
C PRO A 53 -53.70 5.72 -45.89
N VAL A 54 -53.25 6.94 -46.17
CA VAL A 54 -54.03 8.20 -46.20
C VAL A 54 -54.57 8.64 -44.83
N ALA A 55 -55.17 7.76 -44.04
CA ALA A 55 -55.83 8.10 -42.77
C ALA A 55 -54.87 8.16 -41.56
N ASP A 56 -53.93 7.21 -41.47
CA ASP A 56 -52.87 7.19 -40.45
C ASP A 56 -51.61 7.87 -41.00
N ARG A 57 -51.06 8.85 -40.27
CA ARG A 57 -49.78 9.50 -40.56
C ARG A 57 -48.77 9.19 -39.47
N VAL A 58 -47.54 8.84 -39.87
CA VAL A 58 -46.40 8.76 -38.96
C VAL A 58 -45.84 10.17 -38.78
N ASN A 59 -45.92 10.72 -37.56
CA ASN A 59 -45.35 12.01 -37.23
C ASN A 59 -43.93 11.83 -36.67
N THR A 60 -43.76 11.92 -35.35
CA THR A 60 -42.46 11.87 -34.68
C THR A 60 -41.80 10.49 -34.78
N LYS A 61 -40.50 10.49 -35.12
CA LYS A 61 -39.64 9.29 -35.15
C LYS A 61 -38.58 9.43 -34.06
N LEU A 62 -38.76 8.73 -32.95
CA LEU A 62 -37.90 8.84 -31.78
C LEU A 62 -36.95 7.64 -31.68
N ASP A 63 -35.71 7.90 -31.30
CA ASP A 63 -34.70 6.91 -30.95
C ASP A 63 -34.77 6.72 -29.42
N VAL A 64 -34.94 5.47 -28.96
CA VAL A 64 -35.13 5.17 -27.52
C VAL A 64 -33.85 4.65 -26.85
N ARG A 65 -32.71 4.83 -27.52
CA ARG A 65 -31.39 4.63 -26.91
C ARG A 65 -31.03 5.82 -26.03
N GLU A 66 -30.06 5.59 -25.16
CA GLU A 66 -29.35 6.67 -24.48
C GLU A 66 -28.71 7.60 -25.51
N GLN A 67 -28.90 8.90 -25.31
CA GLN A 67 -28.42 9.99 -26.14
C GLN A 67 -27.69 11.00 -25.26
N VAL A 68 -26.66 11.62 -25.83
CA VAL A 68 -25.79 12.58 -25.15
C VAL A 68 -26.14 13.97 -25.64
N TYR A 69 -26.45 14.88 -24.73
CA TYR A 69 -26.62 16.30 -25.00
C TYR A 69 -25.58 17.09 -24.19
N SER A 70 -24.73 17.87 -24.85
CA SER A 70 -23.88 18.85 -24.18
C SER A 70 -24.61 20.18 -24.16
N SER A 71 -24.76 20.79 -22.98
CA SER A 71 -25.04 22.21 -22.91
C SER A 71 -23.86 23.02 -23.46
N GLN A 72 -24.12 24.27 -23.82
CA GLN A 72 -23.09 25.30 -24.01
C GLN A 72 -22.69 25.87 -22.64
N PRO A 73 -21.46 26.39 -22.46
CA PRO A 73 -21.05 27.02 -21.19
C PRO A 73 -22.04 28.11 -20.77
N LYS A 74 -22.49 28.05 -19.52
CA LYS A 74 -23.45 29.02 -18.94
C LYS A 74 -22.78 29.74 -17.76
N PRO A 75 -22.88 31.08 -17.65
CA PRO A 75 -22.42 31.81 -16.48
C PRO A 75 -23.37 31.58 -15.30
N VAL A 76 -22.80 31.20 -14.17
CA VAL A 76 -23.46 31.01 -12.87
C VAL A 76 -22.66 31.80 -11.83
N ILE A 77 -23.32 32.21 -10.73
CA ILE A 77 -22.68 32.95 -9.64
C ILE A 77 -22.62 32.02 -8.42
N THR A 78 -21.44 31.86 -7.83
CA THR A 78 -21.17 31.13 -6.58
C THR A 78 -21.48 31.98 -5.34
N GLU A 79 -21.50 31.39 -4.14
CA GLU A 79 -21.78 32.11 -2.88
C GLU A 79 -20.76 33.23 -2.60
N ASP A 80 -19.49 33.03 -3.00
CA ASP A 80 -18.42 34.04 -2.97
C ASP A 80 -18.55 35.16 -4.02
N ASN A 81 -19.69 35.22 -4.74
CA ASN A 81 -20.02 36.19 -5.78
C ASN A 81 -19.05 36.19 -6.98
N LEU A 82 -18.39 35.07 -7.26
CA LEU A 82 -17.61 34.87 -8.49
C LEU A 82 -18.49 34.36 -9.64
N VAL A 83 -18.17 34.78 -10.88
CA VAL A 83 -18.88 34.32 -12.09
C VAL A 83 -18.13 33.14 -12.71
N VAL A 84 -18.62 31.93 -12.50
CA VAL A 84 -18.09 30.69 -13.08
C VAL A 84 -18.84 30.30 -14.34
N ASN A 85 -18.14 29.79 -15.36
CA ASN A 85 -18.78 29.17 -16.52
C ASN A 85 -18.82 27.66 -16.34
N ILE A 86 -19.98 27.04 -16.51
CA ILE A 86 -20.17 25.60 -16.30
C ILE A 86 -20.61 24.92 -17.60
N ASP A 87 -19.86 23.90 -18.01
CA ASP A 87 -20.20 22.96 -19.07
C ASP A 87 -20.84 21.71 -18.46
N THR A 88 -21.98 21.26 -18.98
CA THR A 88 -22.66 20.06 -18.48
C THR A 88 -23.05 19.13 -19.63
N VAL A 89 -22.86 17.83 -19.42
CA VAL A 89 -23.26 16.77 -20.35
C VAL A 89 -24.36 15.94 -19.71
N LEU A 90 -25.43 15.71 -20.45
CA LEU A 90 -26.62 15.00 -20.00
C LEU A 90 -26.81 13.73 -20.83
N TYR A 91 -26.96 12.61 -20.12
CA TYR A 91 -27.23 11.28 -20.66
C TYR A 91 -28.70 10.95 -20.40
N TYR A 92 -29.50 10.97 -21.46
CA TYR A 92 -30.96 10.82 -21.37
C TYR A 92 -31.48 9.77 -22.34
N GLN A 93 -32.63 9.18 -22.04
CA GLN A 93 -33.32 8.23 -22.92
C GLN A 93 -34.83 8.50 -22.94
N ILE A 94 -35.45 8.30 -24.10
CA ILE A 94 -36.91 8.45 -24.28
C ILE A 94 -37.59 7.15 -23.86
N THR A 95 -38.33 7.19 -22.76
CA THR A 95 -39.03 6.04 -22.17
C THR A 95 -40.49 5.94 -22.61
N ASP A 96 -41.22 7.06 -22.70
CA ASP A 96 -42.49 7.16 -23.42
C ASP A 96 -42.37 8.08 -24.65
N PRO A 97 -42.29 7.50 -25.86
CA PRO A 97 -42.31 8.25 -27.12
C PRO A 97 -43.58 9.10 -27.32
N ARG A 98 -44.72 8.75 -26.71
CA ARG A 98 -45.93 9.58 -26.78
C ARG A 98 -45.71 10.86 -25.98
N ALA A 99 -45.40 10.75 -24.68
CA ALA A 99 -45.22 11.93 -23.85
C ALA A 99 -44.16 12.89 -24.40
N ALA A 100 -43.02 12.35 -24.86
CA ALA A 100 -41.90 13.11 -25.42
C ALA A 100 -42.21 13.84 -26.75
N ALA A 101 -43.39 13.62 -27.34
CA ALA A 101 -43.84 14.28 -28.57
C ALA A 101 -45.05 15.22 -28.39
N TYR A 102 -45.71 15.21 -27.22
CA TYR A 102 -46.98 15.92 -27.03
C TYR A 102 -47.09 16.68 -25.68
N GLU A 103 -46.35 16.30 -24.64
CA GLU A 103 -46.40 16.97 -23.32
C GLU A 103 -45.40 18.15 -23.22
N VAL A 104 -44.48 18.28 -24.19
CA VAL A 104 -43.52 19.39 -24.33
C VAL A 104 -43.17 19.60 -25.80
N ALA A 105 -42.99 20.85 -26.22
CA ALA A 105 -42.77 21.23 -27.63
C ALA A 105 -41.31 21.01 -28.09
N ASP A 106 -40.34 21.42 -27.26
CA ASP A 106 -38.92 21.07 -27.40
C ASP A 106 -38.40 20.63 -26.03
N TYR A 107 -38.16 19.32 -25.90
CA TYR A 107 -37.65 18.75 -24.64
C TYR A 107 -36.18 19.09 -24.39
N LEU A 108 -35.36 19.31 -25.42
CA LEU A 108 -33.95 19.66 -25.23
C LEU A 108 -33.81 21.08 -24.69
N GLN A 109 -34.58 22.04 -25.23
CA GLN A 109 -34.62 23.40 -24.72
C GLN A 109 -35.18 23.45 -23.28
N ALA A 110 -36.23 22.68 -22.98
CA ALA A 110 -36.78 22.58 -21.64
C ALA A 110 -35.79 21.97 -20.63
N ILE A 111 -35.02 20.95 -21.05
CA ILE A 111 -33.97 20.32 -20.25
C ILE A 111 -32.79 21.26 -20.01
N ASP A 112 -32.30 21.99 -21.02
CA ASP A 112 -31.21 22.98 -20.85
C ASP A 112 -31.64 24.11 -19.90
N GLN A 113 -32.86 24.64 -20.04
CA GLN A 113 -33.40 25.67 -19.15
C GLN A 113 -33.57 25.19 -17.70
N LEU A 114 -34.03 23.95 -17.49
CA LEU A 114 -34.11 23.36 -16.15
C LEU A 114 -32.72 23.07 -15.57
N THR A 115 -31.76 22.65 -16.40
CA THR A 115 -30.36 22.44 -15.99
C THR A 115 -29.74 23.76 -15.53
N VAL A 116 -29.90 24.85 -16.29
CA VAL A 116 -29.45 26.21 -15.90
C VAL A 116 -30.07 26.68 -14.58
N THR A 117 -31.35 26.39 -14.37
CA THR A 117 -32.06 26.77 -13.15
C THR A 117 -31.54 25.96 -11.94
N THR A 118 -31.33 24.65 -12.13
CA THR A 118 -30.81 23.75 -11.09
C THR A 118 -29.35 24.06 -10.75
N LEU A 119 -28.50 24.31 -11.76
CA LEU A 119 -27.12 24.78 -11.58
C LEU A 119 -27.08 26.06 -10.74
N ARG A 120 -27.88 27.07 -11.08
CA ARG A 120 -27.91 28.32 -10.31
C ARG A 120 -28.31 28.10 -8.85
N ASN A 121 -29.24 27.18 -8.58
CA ASN A 121 -29.71 26.90 -7.24
C ASN A 121 -28.70 26.07 -6.40
N VAL A 122 -27.93 25.18 -7.02
CA VAL A 122 -26.93 24.35 -6.30
C VAL A 122 -25.61 25.11 -6.12
N ILE A 123 -25.11 25.74 -7.19
CA ILE A 123 -23.83 26.48 -7.19
C ILE A 123 -23.96 27.80 -6.43
N GLY A 124 -25.14 28.43 -6.41
CA GLY A 124 -25.40 29.64 -5.63
C GLY A 124 -25.49 29.43 -4.11
N SER A 125 -25.27 28.21 -3.62
CA SER A 125 -25.11 27.86 -2.20
C SER A 125 -23.84 27.03 -1.96
N MET A 126 -22.80 27.32 -2.73
CA MET A 126 -21.46 26.71 -2.68
C MET A 126 -20.43 27.80 -3.02
N ASP A 127 -19.25 27.77 -2.39
CA ASP A 127 -18.12 28.61 -2.82
C ASP A 127 -17.39 27.99 -4.03
N LEU A 128 -16.39 28.68 -4.58
CA LEU A 128 -15.62 28.17 -5.71
C LEU A 128 -14.81 26.89 -5.42
N GLU A 129 -14.30 26.69 -4.19
CA GLU A 129 -13.50 25.52 -3.84
C GLU A 129 -14.38 24.28 -3.63
N GLU A 130 -15.51 24.43 -2.94
CA GLU A 130 -16.56 23.40 -2.86
C GLU A 130 -17.10 23.06 -4.25
N THR A 131 -17.41 24.08 -5.07
CA THR A 131 -17.87 23.88 -6.46
C THR A 131 -16.88 23.08 -7.31
N LEU A 132 -15.58 23.28 -7.11
CA LEU A 132 -14.53 22.55 -7.85
C LEU A 132 -14.31 21.12 -7.35
N THR A 133 -14.57 20.85 -6.07
CA THR A 133 -14.28 19.57 -5.38
C THR A 133 -15.49 18.64 -5.27
N SER A 134 -16.68 19.16 -4.95
CA SER A 134 -17.92 18.40 -4.68
C SER A 134 -18.71 18.01 -5.93
N ARG A 135 -18.02 17.68 -7.02
CA ARG A 135 -18.63 17.43 -8.35
C ARG A 135 -19.65 16.31 -8.34
N GLU A 136 -19.37 15.23 -7.63
CA GLU A 136 -20.23 14.06 -7.46
C GLU A 136 -21.57 14.43 -6.81
N GLU A 137 -21.55 15.32 -5.81
CA GLU A 137 -22.77 15.81 -5.17
C GLU A 137 -23.57 16.72 -6.11
N ILE A 138 -22.93 17.64 -6.82
CA ILE A 138 -23.61 18.50 -7.78
C ILE A 138 -24.25 17.66 -8.89
N ASN A 139 -23.53 16.68 -9.44
CA ASN A 139 -24.03 15.71 -10.42
C ASN A 139 -25.26 14.93 -9.88
N ALA A 140 -25.21 14.48 -8.62
CA ALA A 140 -26.30 13.75 -7.97
C ALA A 140 -27.54 14.63 -7.74
N ARG A 141 -27.35 15.86 -7.21
CA ARG A 141 -28.42 16.86 -7.01
C ARG A 141 -29.09 17.22 -8.34
N LEU A 142 -28.30 17.49 -9.40
CA LEU A 142 -28.82 17.77 -10.74
C LEU A 142 -29.62 16.59 -11.30
N ARG A 143 -29.08 15.37 -11.27
CA ARG A 143 -29.77 14.18 -11.80
C ARG A 143 -31.11 13.96 -11.11
N ALA A 144 -31.19 14.16 -9.78
CA ALA A 144 -32.43 13.98 -9.02
C ALA A 144 -33.52 14.98 -9.43
N VAL A 145 -33.19 16.28 -9.53
CA VAL A 145 -34.14 17.34 -9.92
C VAL A 145 -34.56 17.21 -11.39
N LEU A 146 -33.63 16.85 -12.27
CA LEU A 146 -33.90 16.68 -13.69
C LEU A 146 -34.81 15.47 -13.95
N ASP A 147 -34.54 14.30 -13.36
CA ASP A 147 -35.30 13.06 -13.64
C ASP A 147 -36.78 13.13 -13.17
N ASP A 148 -37.07 13.76 -12.03
CA ASP A 148 -38.47 13.98 -11.57
C ASP A 148 -39.25 14.88 -12.54
N ALA A 149 -38.62 15.92 -13.06
CA ALA A 149 -39.26 16.85 -13.99
C ALA A 149 -39.42 16.23 -15.38
N THR A 150 -38.35 15.63 -15.94
CA THR A 150 -38.37 15.06 -17.30
C THR A 150 -39.20 13.79 -17.40
N GLY A 151 -39.40 13.05 -16.30
CA GLY A 151 -40.26 11.87 -16.27
C GLY A 151 -41.69 12.16 -16.74
N LYS A 152 -42.19 13.38 -16.50
CA LYS A 152 -43.49 13.89 -16.96
C LYS A 152 -43.55 14.06 -18.48
N TRP A 153 -42.41 14.25 -19.13
CA TRP A 153 -42.24 14.31 -20.59
C TRP A 153 -41.86 12.95 -21.21
N GLY A 154 -41.93 11.84 -20.46
CA GLY A 154 -41.53 10.53 -20.97
C GLY A 154 -40.03 10.40 -21.23
N ILE A 155 -39.20 11.19 -20.55
CA ILE A 155 -37.73 11.19 -20.68
C ILE A 155 -37.12 10.87 -19.32
N ARG A 156 -36.16 9.93 -19.31
CA ARG A 156 -35.35 9.60 -18.13
C ARG A 156 -33.95 10.21 -18.28
N VAL A 157 -33.45 10.86 -17.23
CA VAL A 157 -32.08 11.35 -17.15
C VAL A 157 -31.25 10.34 -16.36
N ASN A 158 -30.54 9.49 -17.10
CA ASN A 158 -29.73 8.40 -16.54
C ASN A 158 -28.52 8.95 -15.78
N ARG A 159 -27.84 9.97 -16.32
CA ARG A 159 -26.64 10.57 -15.74
C ARG A 159 -26.49 12.04 -16.16
N VAL A 160 -25.86 12.82 -15.29
CA VAL A 160 -25.45 14.20 -15.54
C VAL A 160 -24.00 14.33 -15.12
N GLU A 161 -23.18 14.99 -15.93
CA GLU A 161 -21.76 15.19 -15.68
C GLU A 161 -21.37 16.66 -15.92
N ILE A 162 -20.76 17.29 -14.92
CA ILE A 162 -20.02 18.54 -15.13
C ILE A 162 -18.74 18.22 -15.91
N LYS A 163 -18.65 18.74 -17.13
CA LYS A 163 -17.49 18.59 -18.03
C LYS A 163 -16.37 19.58 -17.68
N ALA A 164 -16.73 20.83 -17.37
CA ALA A 164 -15.78 21.87 -16.98
C ALA A 164 -16.44 22.89 -16.04
N ILE A 165 -15.61 23.53 -15.22
CA ILE A 165 -15.94 24.66 -14.35
C ILE A 165 -14.79 25.65 -14.53
N ASP A 166 -15.07 26.76 -15.22
CA ASP A 166 -14.07 27.76 -15.58
C ASP A 166 -14.32 29.07 -14.82
N PRO A 167 -13.59 29.31 -13.71
CA PRO A 167 -13.57 30.59 -13.01
C PRO A 167 -12.86 31.69 -13.81
N PRO A 168 -13.02 32.98 -13.47
CA PRO A 168 -12.36 34.07 -14.16
C PRO A 168 -10.83 33.97 -14.01
N HIS A 169 -10.10 34.33 -15.07
CA HIS A 169 -8.66 34.12 -15.22
C HIS A 169 -7.84 34.62 -14.01
N THR A 170 -8.19 35.80 -13.49
CA THR A 170 -7.53 36.43 -12.33
C THR A 170 -7.60 35.59 -11.06
N ILE A 171 -8.73 34.92 -10.82
CA ILE A 171 -8.90 34.01 -9.68
C ILE A 171 -8.15 32.70 -9.93
N LYS A 172 -8.21 32.17 -11.16
CA LYS A 172 -7.46 30.97 -11.56
C LYS A 172 -5.95 31.14 -11.35
N GLU A 173 -5.38 32.28 -11.76
CA GLU A 173 -3.97 32.62 -11.53
C GLU A 173 -3.62 32.75 -10.03
N ALA A 174 -4.51 33.37 -9.24
CA ALA A 174 -4.33 33.48 -7.79
C ALA A 174 -4.36 32.10 -7.10
N MET A 175 -5.34 31.25 -7.45
CA MET A 175 -5.44 29.88 -6.95
C MET A 175 -4.23 29.03 -7.38
N GLU A 176 -3.79 29.10 -8.64
CA GLU A 176 -2.58 28.40 -9.09
C GLU A 176 -1.33 28.82 -8.30
N LYS A 177 -1.18 30.12 -8.01
CA LYS A 177 -0.08 30.65 -7.20
C LYS A 177 -0.14 30.18 -5.74
N GLN A 178 -1.33 30.20 -5.14
CA GLN A 178 -1.59 29.70 -3.78
C GLN A 178 -1.34 28.19 -3.67
N MET A 179 -1.86 27.41 -4.62
CA MET A 179 -1.71 25.94 -4.66
C MET A 179 -0.27 25.50 -4.92
N ARG A 180 0.54 26.29 -5.64
CA ARG A 180 2.00 26.09 -5.73
C ARG A 180 2.64 26.37 -4.37
N ALA A 181 2.42 27.55 -3.78
CA ALA A 181 3.02 27.91 -2.49
C ALA A 181 2.70 26.94 -1.34
N GLU A 182 1.46 26.45 -1.24
CA GLU A 182 1.08 25.46 -0.21
C GLU A 182 1.64 24.06 -0.50
N ARG A 183 1.79 23.66 -1.78
CA ARG A 183 2.51 22.44 -2.17
C ARG A 183 3.99 22.51 -1.84
N ASP A 184 4.65 23.63 -2.18
CA ASP A 184 6.07 23.85 -1.91
C ASP A 184 6.34 23.85 -0.39
N LYS A 185 5.48 24.51 0.39
CA LYS A 185 5.47 24.48 1.86
C LYS A 185 5.28 23.07 2.42
N ARG A 186 4.30 22.31 1.93
CA ARG A 186 4.07 20.92 2.37
C ARG A 186 5.23 20.00 1.99
N ALA A 187 5.84 20.18 0.82
CA ALA A 187 7.02 19.44 0.39
C ALA A 187 8.24 19.74 1.26
N ALA A 188 8.47 21.02 1.60
CA ALA A 188 9.55 21.42 2.50
C ALA A 188 9.39 20.85 3.93
N ILE A 189 8.17 20.84 4.47
CA ILE A 189 7.86 20.21 5.77
C ILE A 189 8.14 18.71 5.71
N LEU A 190 7.60 18.00 4.72
CA LEU A 190 7.77 16.55 4.57
C LEU A 190 9.24 16.15 4.34
N HIS A 191 10.01 16.97 3.63
CA HIS A 191 11.46 16.77 3.47
C HIS A 191 12.21 16.99 4.79
N ALA A 192 11.87 18.00 5.58
CA ALA A 192 12.48 18.25 6.89
C ALA A 192 12.14 17.15 7.92
N GLU A 193 10.91 16.64 7.89
CA GLU A 193 10.47 15.48 8.69
C GLU A 193 11.19 14.21 8.25
N GLY A 194 11.31 13.96 6.94
CA GLY A 194 12.08 12.84 6.38
C GLY A 194 13.56 12.89 6.77
N GLU A 195 14.21 14.06 6.68
CA GLU A 195 15.58 14.25 7.15
C GLU A 195 15.72 14.00 8.66
N ARG A 196 14.78 14.50 9.47
CA ARG A 196 14.78 14.27 10.92
C ARG A 196 14.66 12.79 11.24
N GLN A 197 13.74 12.09 10.60
CA GLN A 197 13.54 10.66 10.82
C GLN A 197 14.75 9.83 10.35
N ALA A 198 15.34 10.16 9.20
CA ALA A 198 16.56 9.52 8.71
C ALA A 198 17.74 9.71 9.68
N LYS A 199 17.91 10.92 10.25
CA LYS A 199 18.97 11.21 11.24
C LYS A 199 18.75 10.43 12.55
N ILE A 200 17.49 10.30 13.01
CA ILE A 200 17.13 9.49 14.18
C ILE A 200 17.47 8.01 13.93
N LEU A 201 16.94 7.42 12.85
CA LEU A 201 17.18 6.02 12.50
C LEU A 201 18.66 5.69 12.28
N THR A 202 19.43 6.64 11.73
CA THR A 202 20.89 6.49 11.59
C THR A 202 21.58 6.47 12.96
N ALA A 203 21.24 7.39 13.85
CA ALA A 203 21.84 7.45 15.20
C ALA A 203 21.46 6.22 16.06
N GLU A 204 20.23 5.73 15.94
CA GLU A 204 19.77 4.49 16.56
C GLU A 204 20.51 3.27 15.99
N GLY A 205 20.70 3.21 14.67
CA GLY A 205 21.48 2.18 14.00
C GLY A 205 22.95 2.16 14.42
N THR A 206 23.61 3.32 14.51
CA THR A 206 24.97 3.46 15.04
C THR A 206 25.06 3.00 16.49
N LYS A 207 24.18 3.50 17.36
CA LYS A 207 24.12 3.08 18.77
C LYS A 207 23.95 1.56 18.91
N GLN A 208 23.06 0.95 18.12
CA GLN A 208 22.81 -0.49 18.18
C GLN A 208 24.00 -1.29 17.65
N LYS A 209 24.65 -0.85 16.56
CA LYS A 209 25.90 -1.42 16.06
C LYS A 209 26.98 -1.41 17.15
N ASP A 210 27.22 -0.26 17.77
CA ASP A 210 28.34 -0.10 18.70
C ASP A 210 28.13 -0.90 20.00
N ILE A 211 26.87 -1.06 20.45
CA ILE A 211 26.51 -1.98 21.55
C ILE A 211 26.79 -3.44 21.15
N LEU A 212 26.36 -3.87 19.96
CA LEU A 212 26.59 -5.24 19.47
C LEU A 212 28.08 -5.55 19.24
N GLU A 213 28.86 -4.56 18.81
CA GLU A 213 30.31 -4.69 18.61
C GLU A 213 31.06 -4.80 19.94
N ALA A 214 30.66 -4.01 20.96
CA ALA A 214 31.20 -4.12 22.31
C ALA A 214 30.85 -5.46 22.97
N GLN A 215 29.59 -5.90 22.85
CA GLN A 215 29.13 -7.22 23.34
C GLN A 215 29.85 -8.37 22.62
N GLY A 216 29.99 -8.29 21.29
CA GLY A 216 30.73 -9.26 20.49
C GLY A 216 32.21 -9.34 20.90
N THR A 217 32.85 -8.19 21.15
CA THR A 217 34.23 -8.12 21.65
C THR A 217 34.35 -8.76 23.04
N GLN A 218 33.47 -8.42 23.98
CA GLN A 218 33.44 -9.01 25.33
C GLN A 218 33.27 -10.54 25.25
N GLN A 219 32.31 -11.02 24.46
CA GLN A 219 32.04 -12.44 24.31
C GLN A 219 33.20 -13.18 23.64
N ALA A 220 33.86 -12.57 22.65
CA ALA A 220 35.05 -13.13 22.01
C ALA A 220 36.24 -13.23 22.98
N MET A 221 36.45 -12.23 23.84
CA MET A 221 37.49 -12.26 24.87
C MET A 221 37.22 -13.34 25.93
N ILE A 222 35.96 -13.52 26.36
CA ILE A 222 35.56 -14.61 27.27
C ILE A 222 35.81 -15.96 26.60
N LEU A 223 35.28 -16.19 25.40
CA LEU A 223 35.45 -17.44 24.64
C LEU A 223 36.93 -17.78 24.40
N ARG A 224 37.76 -16.75 24.18
CA ARG A 224 39.20 -16.90 24.02
C ARG A 224 39.90 -17.31 25.31
N ALA A 225 39.62 -16.62 26.43
CA ALA A 225 40.17 -16.97 27.73
C ALA A 225 39.76 -18.39 28.17
N ASP A 226 38.49 -18.76 27.94
CA ASP A 226 37.97 -20.12 28.13
C ASP A 226 38.70 -21.16 27.27
N GLY A 227 38.97 -20.83 26.00
CA GLY A 227 39.70 -21.68 25.07
C GLY A 227 41.15 -21.88 25.47
N GLU A 228 41.84 -20.80 25.86
CA GLU A 228 43.22 -20.81 26.33
C GLU A 228 43.35 -21.55 27.68
N ALA A 229 42.44 -21.33 28.64
CA ALA A 229 42.38 -22.09 29.89
C ALA A 229 42.16 -23.59 29.65
N LYS A 230 41.19 -23.97 28.81
CA LYS A 230 40.92 -25.38 28.44
C LYS A 230 42.04 -25.99 27.57
N ALA A 231 42.91 -25.19 26.96
CA ALA A 231 44.12 -25.68 26.29
C ALA A 231 45.22 -25.96 27.31
N VAL A 232 45.49 -25.02 28.23
CA VAL A 232 46.45 -25.18 29.34
C VAL A 232 46.08 -26.36 30.22
N GLU A 233 44.80 -26.52 30.59
CA GLU A 233 44.33 -27.65 31.39
C GLU A 233 44.58 -28.99 30.70
N ARG A 234 44.24 -29.13 29.40
CA ARG A 234 44.50 -30.37 28.64
C ARG A 234 46.00 -30.69 28.57
N VAL A 235 46.86 -29.69 28.40
CA VAL A 235 48.32 -29.87 28.41
C VAL A 235 48.81 -30.29 29.80
N PHE A 236 48.35 -29.62 30.86
CA PHE A 236 48.68 -29.94 32.25
C PHE A 236 48.25 -31.37 32.63
N GLN A 237 47.01 -31.76 32.29
CA GLN A 237 46.51 -33.12 32.50
C GLN A 237 47.32 -34.14 31.69
N ALA A 238 47.67 -33.86 30.43
CA ALA A 238 48.47 -34.76 29.61
C ALA A 238 49.89 -34.98 30.17
N VAL A 239 50.53 -33.92 30.67
CA VAL A 239 51.85 -33.96 31.33
C VAL A 239 51.81 -34.85 32.58
N HIS A 240 50.78 -34.70 33.43
CA HIS A 240 50.61 -35.52 34.64
C HIS A 240 50.26 -36.97 34.32
N ARG A 241 49.34 -37.20 33.38
CA ARG A 241 48.81 -38.54 33.05
C ARG A 241 49.83 -39.43 32.34
N ASN A 242 50.77 -38.83 31.59
CA ASN A 242 51.91 -39.51 30.99
C ASN A 242 53.18 -39.49 31.88
N ASN A 243 53.07 -38.98 33.11
CA ASN A 243 54.13 -39.01 34.13
C ASN A 243 55.48 -38.46 33.63
N ALA A 244 55.45 -37.26 33.02
CA ALA A 244 56.60 -36.68 32.33
C ALA A 244 57.82 -36.49 33.26
N ASP A 245 58.95 -37.12 32.92
CA ASP A 245 60.22 -36.98 33.64
C ASP A 245 60.59 -35.50 33.82
N PRO A 246 61.00 -35.03 35.03
CA PRO A 246 61.42 -33.66 35.28
C PRO A 246 62.44 -33.10 34.27
N LYS A 247 63.25 -33.95 33.63
CA LYS A 247 64.16 -33.58 32.55
C LYS A 247 63.44 -33.01 31.32
N ILE A 248 62.23 -33.45 31.01
CA ILE A 248 61.42 -32.95 29.89
C ILE A 248 60.91 -31.54 30.19
N LEU A 249 60.48 -31.29 31.43
CA LEU A 249 60.08 -29.96 31.88
C LEU A 249 61.26 -28.99 31.85
N ALA A 250 62.44 -29.41 32.33
CA ALA A 250 63.68 -28.64 32.23
C ALA A 250 64.09 -28.37 30.77
N TYR A 251 63.98 -29.37 29.88
CA TYR A 251 64.25 -29.20 28.45
C TYR A 251 63.28 -28.20 27.79
N LYS A 252 61.98 -28.27 28.10
CA LYS A 252 60.99 -27.33 27.55
C LYS A 252 61.18 -25.91 28.09
N TYR A 253 61.58 -25.76 29.35
CA TYR A 253 62.08 -24.48 29.87
C TYR A 253 63.25 -23.96 29.04
N LEU A 254 64.27 -24.80 28.78
CA LEU A 254 65.43 -24.42 27.96
C LEU A 254 65.05 -24.05 26.52
N GLU A 255 64.04 -24.71 25.95
CA GLU A 255 63.48 -24.41 24.61
C GLU A 255 62.68 -23.09 24.57
N THR A 256 62.06 -22.69 25.68
CA THR A 256 61.37 -21.38 25.78
C THR A 256 62.30 -20.19 26.02
N LEU A 257 63.51 -20.39 26.56
CA LEU A 257 64.50 -19.32 26.72
C LEU A 257 64.83 -18.57 25.40
N PRO A 258 65.07 -19.24 24.26
CA PRO A 258 65.18 -18.59 22.95
C PRO A 258 63.99 -17.71 22.52
N HIS A 259 62.77 -18.02 22.98
CA HIS A 259 61.60 -17.19 22.68
C HIS A 259 61.53 -15.96 23.60
N LEU A 260 61.86 -16.12 24.88
CA LEU A 260 61.99 -15.01 25.83
C LEU A 260 63.16 -14.06 25.49
N ALA A 261 64.19 -14.55 24.81
CA ALA A 261 65.31 -13.76 24.30
C ALA A 261 65.05 -13.09 22.93
N LYS A 262 63.94 -13.40 22.26
CA LYS A 262 63.51 -12.80 20.97
C LYS A 262 62.31 -11.85 21.11
N SER A 263 61.87 -11.57 22.34
CA SER A 263 60.92 -10.50 22.63
C SER A 263 61.66 -9.17 22.71
N ASP A 264 61.20 -8.15 21.98
CA ASP A 264 61.89 -6.86 21.77
C ASP A 264 62.07 -5.97 23.03
N ASN A 265 61.73 -6.47 24.23
CA ASN A 265 61.74 -5.71 25.50
C ASN A 265 62.34 -6.48 26.69
N ASN A 266 63.36 -7.33 26.49
CA ASN A 266 63.97 -8.09 27.59
C ASN A 266 65.32 -7.52 28.06
N THR A 267 65.32 -6.79 29.18
CA THR A 267 66.53 -6.29 29.86
C THR A 267 66.62 -6.71 31.32
N PHE A 268 65.73 -7.60 31.80
CA PHE A 268 65.61 -7.94 33.22
C PHE A 268 65.77 -9.44 33.47
N TRP A 269 67.01 -9.85 33.76
CA TRP A 269 67.39 -11.23 34.04
C TRP A 269 67.13 -11.59 35.51
N VAL A 270 66.09 -12.38 35.76
CA VAL A 270 65.75 -12.93 37.09
C VAL A 270 66.17 -14.40 37.16
N ILE A 271 66.99 -14.75 38.14
CA ILE A 271 67.26 -16.15 38.52
C ILE A 271 66.35 -16.49 39.71
N PRO A 272 65.38 -17.41 39.57
CA PRO A 272 64.53 -17.83 40.70
C PRO A 272 65.31 -18.57 41.78
N GLY A 273 64.88 -18.41 43.04
CA GLY A 273 65.50 -19.06 44.21
C GLY A 273 65.56 -20.59 44.13
N GLU A 274 64.60 -21.20 43.42
CA GLU A 274 64.49 -22.64 43.13
C GLU A 274 65.80 -23.28 42.65
N LEU A 275 66.59 -22.58 41.82
CA LEU A 275 67.88 -23.08 41.33
C LEU A 275 68.89 -23.27 42.48
N THR A 276 68.77 -22.45 43.53
CA THR A 276 69.57 -22.55 44.76
C THR A 276 69.05 -23.65 45.68
N GLU A 277 67.73 -23.82 45.80
CA GLU A 277 67.12 -24.90 46.58
C GLU A 277 67.49 -26.28 46.02
N ALA A 278 67.45 -26.47 44.70
CA ALA A 278 67.86 -27.71 44.04
C ALA A 278 69.32 -28.08 44.35
N VAL A 279 70.22 -27.10 44.40
CA VAL A 279 71.63 -27.31 44.82
C VAL A 279 71.77 -27.53 46.33
N ARG A 280 70.93 -26.87 47.14
CA ARG A 280 70.93 -27.01 48.61
C ARG A 280 70.40 -28.36 49.07
N ALA A 281 69.41 -28.93 48.39
CA ALA A 281 68.91 -30.29 48.63
C ALA A 281 69.98 -31.36 48.38
N VAL A 282 70.77 -31.21 47.31
CA VAL A 282 71.90 -32.12 46.99
C VAL A 282 73.02 -32.04 48.05
N THR A 283 73.24 -30.87 48.66
CA THR A 283 74.27 -30.70 49.70
C THR A 283 73.80 -31.16 51.08
N HIS A 284 72.52 -31.00 51.45
CA HIS A 284 71.98 -31.55 52.70
C HIS A 284 71.93 -33.09 52.75
N ALA A 285 71.97 -33.78 51.60
CA ALA A 285 72.05 -35.24 51.54
C ALA A 285 73.37 -35.84 52.08
N PHE A 286 74.37 -35.02 52.42
CA PHE A 286 75.72 -35.46 52.81
C PHE A 286 76.28 -34.77 54.08
N GLY A 287 75.46 -34.10 54.91
CA GLY A 287 75.95 -33.12 55.89
C GLY A 287 75.30 -33.06 57.29
N ASP A 288 75.22 -34.20 57.99
CA ASP A 288 75.10 -34.39 59.47
C ASP A 288 73.95 -33.69 60.27
N GLN A 289 73.87 -33.97 61.57
CA GLN A 289 72.69 -33.84 62.44
C GLN A 289 72.90 -32.98 63.72
N SER A 290 71.85 -32.86 64.55
CA SER A 290 71.75 -32.19 65.87
C SER A 290 71.22 -30.74 65.82
N ALA A 291 70.33 -30.27 66.71
CA ALA A 291 69.62 -30.90 67.85
C ALA A 291 68.19 -30.33 68.01
N MET A 292 67.42 -30.83 68.99
CA MET A 292 65.97 -30.61 69.12
C MET A 292 65.57 -29.78 70.36
N GLY A 293 64.47 -29.01 70.29
CA GLY A 293 63.96 -28.24 71.44
C GLY A 293 62.54 -27.65 71.26
N LEU A 294 61.63 -28.00 72.17
CA LEU A 294 60.20 -27.63 72.28
C LEU A 294 59.75 -27.91 73.75
N PRO A 295 58.52 -27.59 74.24
CA PRO A 295 57.49 -26.62 73.81
C PRO A 295 56.98 -25.73 74.99
N ARG A 296 55.92 -24.92 74.78
CA ARG A 296 54.62 -25.00 75.54
C ARG A 296 53.54 -24.02 75.05
N SER A 297 52.33 -24.15 75.61
CA SER A 297 51.06 -23.49 75.22
C SER A 297 50.32 -22.96 76.46
N ALA A 298 49.47 -21.93 76.33
CA ALA A 298 48.15 -21.85 77.00
C ALA A 298 47.29 -20.60 76.63
N ALA A 299 46.07 -20.87 76.14
CA ALA A 299 44.75 -20.36 76.61
C ALA A 299 44.24 -18.88 76.47
N ALA A 300 42.94 -18.83 76.15
CA ALA A 300 41.85 -17.97 76.68
C ALA A 300 41.50 -16.59 76.07
N ARG A 301 40.19 -16.45 75.75
CA ARG A 301 39.33 -15.23 75.82
C ARG A 301 38.56 -15.25 77.17
N PRO A 302 37.85 -14.18 77.60
CA PRO A 302 36.46 -13.85 77.13
C PRO A 302 36.39 -12.46 76.42
N GLU A 303 35.36 -12.01 75.67
CA GLU A 303 33.90 -11.79 75.95
C GLU A 303 33.65 -10.55 76.86
N GLU A 304 32.54 -9.80 76.79
CA GLU A 304 31.16 -10.13 76.36
C GLU A 304 30.28 -8.87 76.06
N SER A 305 29.07 -9.08 75.50
CA SER A 305 27.84 -8.22 75.52
C SER A 305 27.84 -6.82 74.86
N ALA A 306 26.73 -6.30 74.33
CA ALA A 306 25.32 -6.76 74.23
C ALA A 306 24.79 -6.48 72.80
N ALA A 307 23.84 -7.20 72.17
CA ALA A 307 22.56 -7.78 72.61
C ALA A 307 21.47 -6.71 72.92
N GLU A 308 20.18 -6.84 72.58
CA GLU A 308 19.42 -7.81 71.75
C GLU A 308 18.30 -6.99 71.00
N ALA A 309 17.12 -7.39 70.48
CA ALA A 309 16.25 -8.59 70.35
C ALA A 309 15.13 -8.20 69.30
N GLU A 310 14.26 -9.03 68.71
CA GLU A 310 14.00 -10.49 68.68
C GLU A 310 13.08 -10.83 67.47
N ASN A 311 12.98 -12.12 67.11
CA ASN A 311 11.82 -12.95 66.64
C ASN A 311 10.55 -12.29 66.01
N ASP A 312 9.84 -12.89 65.05
CA ASP A 312 9.78 -14.30 64.59
C ASP A 312 9.21 -14.43 63.15
N ALA A 313 9.18 -15.65 62.57
CA ALA A 313 8.55 -15.98 61.27
C ALA A 313 7.28 -16.88 61.47
N PRO A 314 6.50 -17.29 60.43
CA PRO A 314 6.97 -18.17 59.35
C PRO A 314 6.27 -18.00 57.96
N ASP A 315 6.57 -18.97 57.07
CA ASP A 315 5.83 -19.42 55.85
C ASP A 315 5.79 -18.54 54.58
N GLY A 316 6.17 -19.15 53.44
CA GLY A 316 6.13 -18.53 52.11
C GLY A 316 7.00 -19.19 51.03
N ASP A 317 6.80 -20.49 50.75
CA ASP A 317 7.54 -21.21 49.71
C ASP A 317 7.31 -20.63 48.30
N ALA A 318 8.40 -20.35 47.57
CA ALA A 318 8.38 -19.97 46.15
C ALA A 318 9.72 -20.24 45.42
N ALA A 319 10.40 -21.36 45.72
CA ALA A 319 11.53 -21.80 44.91
C ALA A 319 11.02 -22.36 43.57
N ALA A 320 11.26 -21.64 42.47
CA ALA A 320 10.85 -22.08 41.13
C ALA A 320 11.80 -23.17 40.59
N GLU A 321 11.40 -24.43 40.73
CA GLU A 321 12.12 -25.58 40.19
C GLU A 321 12.12 -25.62 38.64
N LEU A 322 13.15 -26.23 38.07
CA LEU A 322 13.32 -26.41 36.63
C LEU A 322 12.74 -27.76 36.18
N GLU A 323 11.47 -27.74 35.74
CA GLU A 323 10.82 -28.90 35.12
C GLU A 323 11.53 -29.33 33.80
N PRO A 324 11.79 -30.63 33.58
CA PRO A 324 12.63 -31.09 32.47
C PRO A 324 11.85 -31.44 31.19
N GLY A 325 12.20 -30.77 30.09
CA GLY A 325 12.25 -31.37 28.74
C GLY A 325 10.93 -31.74 28.04
N THR A 326 10.49 -30.88 27.12
CA THR A 326 9.72 -31.29 25.93
C THR A 326 10.64 -31.20 24.70
N PRO A 327 10.69 -32.20 23.80
CA PRO A 327 11.72 -32.27 22.76
C PRO A 327 11.52 -31.28 21.61
N LEU A 328 12.64 -30.77 21.08
CA LEU A 328 12.70 -29.98 19.84
C LEU A 328 12.40 -30.84 18.60
N SER A 329 11.12 -31.02 18.27
CA SER A 329 10.69 -31.68 17.04
C SER A 329 10.64 -30.71 15.85
N LEU A 330 11.70 -30.75 15.03
CA LEU A 330 11.66 -30.63 13.56
C LEU A 330 10.53 -29.77 12.94
N ASP A 331 10.66 -28.44 12.91
CA ASP A 331 9.99 -27.64 11.86
C ASP A 331 10.58 -26.24 11.54
N ALA A 332 11.65 -25.81 12.22
CA ALA A 332 12.30 -24.52 11.95
C ALA A 332 12.76 -24.35 10.48
N ALA A 333 13.09 -25.45 9.80
CA ALA A 333 13.42 -25.47 8.37
C ALA A 333 12.19 -25.23 7.48
N ALA A 334 11.04 -25.84 7.78
CA ALA A 334 9.81 -25.66 7.00
C ALA A 334 9.26 -24.24 7.17
N ALA A 335 9.33 -23.68 8.39
CA ALA A 335 8.95 -22.29 8.65
C ALA A 335 9.80 -21.30 7.83
N ALA A 336 11.12 -21.52 7.73
CA ALA A 336 11.99 -20.70 6.88
C ALA A 336 11.65 -20.85 5.38
N ASP A 337 11.38 -22.07 4.94
CA ASP A 337 11.05 -22.38 3.53
C ASP A 337 9.66 -21.85 3.13
N GLU A 338 8.71 -21.75 4.06
CA GLU A 338 7.42 -21.09 3.83
C GLU A 338 7.57 -19.56 3.74
N VAL A 339 8.34 -18.94 4.64
CA VAL A 339 8.64 -17.50 4.59
C VAL A 339 9.35 -17.14 3.27
N ALA A 340 10.29 -17.97 2.82
CA ALA A 340 10.96 -17.80 1.52
C ALA A 340 9.98 -17.86 0.34
N LYS A 341 9.04 -18.81 0.33
CA LYS A 341 8.00 -18.93 -0.72
C LYS A 341 7.03 -17.75 -0.70
N ARG A 342 6.59 -17.30 0.48
CA ARG A 342 5.72 -16.10 0.63
C ARG A 342 6.43 -14.83 0.14
N ALA A 343 7.73 -14.66 0.45
CA ALA A 343 8.52 -13.55 -0.07
C ALA A 343 8.70 -13.61 -1.60
N ALA A 344 8.95 -14.80 -2.16
CA ALA A 344 9.06 -14.98 -3.61
C ALA A 344 7.76 -14.64 -4.36
N ALA A 345 6.59 -15.00 -3.80
CA ALA A 345 5.29 -14.67 -4.37
C ALA A 345 5.03 -13.15 -4.41
N VAL A 346 5.30 -12.44 -3.30
CA VAL A 346 5.17 -10.96 -3.26
C VAL A 346 6.08 -10.29 -4.31
N VAL A 347 7.27 -10.83 -4.56
CA VAL A 347 8.18 -10.34 -5.61
C VAL A 347 7.69 -10.68 -7.02
N SER A 348 7.06 -11.84 -7.26
CA SER A 348 6.47 -12.14 -8.57
C SER A 348 5.27 -11.26 -8.88
N ASP A 349 4.42 -11.01 -7.90
CA ASP A 349 3.18 -10.24 -8.07
C ASP A 349 3.48 -8.77 -8.33
N ALA A 350 4.38 -8.16 -7.54
CA ALA A 350 4.88 -6.80 -7.77
C ALA A 350 5.59 -6.66 -9.13
N LYS A 351 6.26 -7.71 -9.62
CA LYS A 351 6.86 -7.72 -10.96
C LYS A 351 5.79 -7.81 -12.06
N ALA A 352 4.77 -8.66 -11.91
CA ALA A 352 3.68 -8.78 -12.86
C ALA A 352 2.86 -7.49 -12.98
N GLU A 353 2.61 -6.81 -11.86
CA GLU A 353 1.97 -5.50 -11.81
C GLU A 353 2.81 -4.42 -12.51
N ALA A 354 4.14 -4.41 -12.30
CA ALA A 354 5.06 -3.52 -13.00
C ALA A 354 5.16 -3.80 -14.51
N GLU A 355 5.05 -5.05 -14.95
CA GLU A 355 5.02 -5.42 -16.37
C GLU A 355 3.67 -5.07 -17.03
N ALA A 356 2.54 -5.21 -16.31
CA ALA A 356 1.23 -4.74 -16.76
C ALA A 356 1.16 -3.20 -16.88
N ALA A 357 1.76 -2.48 -15.93
CA ALA A 357 1.89 -1.02 -15.98
C ALA A 357 2.75 -0.54 -17.17
N ARG A 358 3.75 -1.33 -17.59
CA ARG A 358 4.54 -1.05 -18.81
C ARG A 358 3.78 -1.38 -20.09
N ALA A 359 3.06 -2.50 -20.14
CA ALA A 359 2.25 -2.89 -21.29
C ALA A 359 1.16 -1.86 -21.62
N SER A 360 0.54 -1.27 -20.58
CA SER A 360 -0.45 -0.19 -20.71
C SER A 360 0.12 1.19 -21.06
N GLN A 361 1.46 1.34 -21.09
CA GLN A 361 2.16 2.56 -21.55
C GLN A 361 2.78 2.41 -22.95
N ALA A 362 2.64 1.25 -23.60
CA ALA A 362 3.11 1.06 -24.97
C ALA A 362 2.24 1.88 -25.97
N PRO A 363 2.83 2.73 -26.83
CA PRO A 363 2.06 3.45 -27.85
C PRO A 363 1.52 2.47 -28.91
N PRO A 364 0.35 2.74 -29.52
CA PRO A 364 -0.25 1.86 -30.50
C PRO A 364 0.65 1.74 -31.75
N ASP A 365 0.91 0.49 -32.16
CA ASP A 365 1.76 0.17 -33.30
C ASP A 365 1.19 0.77 -34.60
N ARG A 366 2.04 1.43 -35.38
CA ARG A 366 1.65 2.05 -36.65
C ARG A 366 1.67 1.01 -37.75
N GLY A 367 0.57 0.25 -37.81
CA GLY A 367 0.32 -0.78 -38.82
C GLY A 367 0.69 -0.35 -40.24
N GLN A 368 1.34 -1.28 -40.94
CA GLN A 368 1.96 -1.10 -42.25
C GLN A 368 0.98 -0.60 -43.31
N THR A 369 1.29 0.52 -43.97
CA THR A 369 0.72 0.86 -45.28
C THR A 369 1.71 0.47 -46.37
N SER A 370 1.47 -0.68 -47.01
CA SER A 370 2.29 -1.19 -48.11
C SER A 370 1.50 -1.23 -49.42
N GLY A 371 2.10 -0.71 -50.50
CA GLY A 371 1.64 -0.87 -51.88
C GLY A 371 0.54 0.08 -52.34
N GLY A 372 0.59 0.45 -53.63
CA GLY A 372 -0.39 1.30 -54.31
C GLY A 372 0.28 2.21 -55.34
#